data_AF-A0A8S0XAB0-F1
#
_entry.id   AF-A0A8S0XAB0-F1
#
_cell.length_a   1.000
_cell.length_b   1.000
_cell.length_c   1.000
_cell.angle_alpha   90.00
_cell.angle_beta   90.00
_cell.angle_gamma   90.00
#
_symmetry.space_group_name_H-M   'P 1'
#
loop_
_entity.id
_entity.type
_entity.pdbx_description
1 polymer ?
#
loop_
_entity_poly.entity_id
_entity_poly.type
_entity_poly.pdbx_seq_one_letter_code
_entity_poly.pdbx_strand_id
1 'polypeptide(L)'
;MTGPATRNDLMIVNMGPQHPSMHGVLRLIVTLDGEDVIDCEPILENRTIVQYLPYVTRWDYLATMFTEAITVNAPEQLGNIQVPQRASYIRVIMLELSRIASHLLWLGPFMADIGAQTPFSIFLERELIYDLFEAATGMRMMHNYFRIGGVAADLPYGWIDKLEAPKGELGIFLIGDQNVFPWRWKIRPPGFINLQILPQLVKRMKLADIMTILGSIDIIMGEVDR
;
A
#
# COMPACT_ATOMS: atom_id res chain seq x y z
N MET A 1 -3.08 -18.83 68.24
CA MET A 1 -4.35 -19.04 67.50
C MET A 1 -4.07 -18.78 66.03
N THR A 2 -3.67 -19.81 65.28
CA THR A 2 -3.59 -19.75 63.81
C THR A 2 -4.98 -20.11 63.29
N GLY A 3 -5.80 -19.08 63.01
CA GLY A 3 -7.11 -19.28 62.38
C GLY A 3 -6.96 -19.97 61.01
N PRO A 4 -8.01 -20.64 60.52
CA PRO A 4 -7.94 -21.29 59.21
C PRO A 4 -7.69 -20.22 58.15
N ALA A 5 -6.69 -20.41 57.30
CA ALA A 5 -6.47 -19.54 56.15
C ALA A 5 -7.75 -19.54 55.32
N THR A 6 -8.46 -18.41 55.30
CA THR A 6 -9.62 -18.21 54.43
C THR A 6 -9.15 -18.46 53.00
N ARG A 7 -9.72 -19.46 52.36
CA ARG A 7 -9.51 -19.68 50.93
C ARG A 7 -10.14 -18.47 50.23
N ASN A 8 -9.33 -17.56 49.72
CA ASN A 8 -9.86 -16.45 48.92
C ASN A 8 -10.55 -17.09 47.70
N ASP A 9 -11.87 -16.92 47.62
CA ASP A 9 -12.67 -17.43 46.51
C ASP A 9 -12.43 -16.52 45.31
N LEU A 10 -11.45 -16.89 44.49
CA LEU A 10 -11.11 -16.20 43.26
C LEU A 10 -12.27 -16.24 42.28
N MET A 11 -12.67 -15.07 41.77
CA MET A 11 -13.73 -14.94 40.79
C MET A 11 -13.13 -14.86 39.38
N ILE A 12 -13.55 -15.77 38.49
CA ILE A 12 -13.13 -15.76 37.08
C ILE A 12 -14.21 -15.04 36.25
N VAL A 13 -13.84 -13.92 35.64
CA VAL A 13 -14.71 -13.13 34.76
C VAL A 13 -14.23 -13.24 33.33
N ASN A 14 -15.12 -13.66 32.43
CA ASN A 14 -14.85 -13.69 30.99
C ASN A 14 -15.28 -12.37 30.36
N MET A 15 -14.33 -11.49 30.08
CA MET A 15 -14.59 -10.29 29.30
C MET A 15 -14.54 -10.64 27.81
N GLY A 16 -15.72 -10.77 27.21
CA GLY A 16 -15.89 -11.14 25.82
C GLY A 16 -15.84 -9.95 24.83
N PRO A 17 -15.75 -10.26 23.52
CA PRO A 17 -15.65 -9.27 22.45
C PRO A 17 -16.88 -8.34 22.32
N GLN A 18 -18.02 -8.68 22.94
CA GLN A 18 -19.21 -7.84 22.96
C GLN A 18 -19.11 -6.66 23.93
N HIS A 19 -18.12 -6.66 24.83
CA HIS A 19 -17.92 -5.53 25.73
C HIS A 19 -17.34 -4.32 24.96
N PRO A 20 -17.90 -3.11 25.07
CA PRO A 20 -17.50 -1.94 24.27
C PRO A 20 -16.00 -1.64 24.31
N SER A 21 -15.38 -1.89 25.48
CA SER A 21 -13.94 -1.65 25.70
C SER A 21 -13.00 -2.69 25.07
N MET A 22 -13.52 -3.79 24.51
CA MET A 22 -12.73 -4.88 23.92
C MET A 22 -12.50 -4.72 22.41
N HIS A 23 -12.91 -3.57 21.84
CA HIS A 23 -12.84 -3.24 20.42
C HIS A 23 -13.37 -4.34 19.47
N GLY A 24 -14.28 -5.20 19.97
CA GLY A 24 -14.94 -6.24 19.18
C GLY A 24 -14.15 -7.54 18.98
N VAL A 25 -12.89 -7.63 19.40
CA VAL A 25 -11.99 -8.75 19.02
C VAL A 25 -11.23 -9.35 20.21
N LEU A 26 -11.10 -8.62 21.31
CA LEU A 26 -10.33 -9.08 22.46
C LEU A 26 -11.20 -9.92 23.41
N ARG A 27 -10.69 -11.09 23.81
CA ARG A 27 -11.29 -11.92 24.86
C ARG A 27 -10.28 -12.12 25.98
N LEU A 28 -10.64 -11.69 27.18
CA LEU A 28 -9.80 -11.83 28.37
C LEU A 28 -10.50 -12.73 29.38
N ILE A 29 -9.76 -13.70 29.90
CA ILE A 29 -10.15 -14.40 31.13
C ILE A 29 -9.40 -13.72 32.26
N VAL A 30 -10.13 -13.02 33.13
CA VAL A 30 -9.56 -12.27 34.25
C VAL A 30 -9.90 -12.98 35.54
N THR A 31 -8.90 -13.25 36.36
CA THR A 31 -9.06 -13.80 37.71
C THR A 31 -8.95 -12.66 38.72
N LEU A 32 -10.02 -12.45 39.48
CA LEU A 32 -10.19 -11.35 40.42
C LEU A 32 -10.22 -11.87 41.87
N ASP A 33 -9.65 -11.10 42.79
CA ASP A 33 -9.90 -11.22 44.23
C ASP A 33 -10.59 -9.93 44.70
N GLY A 34 -11.92 -9.97 44.72
CA GLY A 34 -12.74 -8.76 44.86
C GLY A 34 -12.59 -7.82 43.66
N GLU A 35 -11.97 -6.66 43.88
CA GLU A 35 -11.71 -5.65 42.85
C GLU A 35 -10.29 -5.75 42.25
N ASP A 36 -9.38 -6.45 42.92
CA ASP A 36 -7.99 -6.54 42.51
C ASP A 36 -7.79 -7.65 41.46
N VAL A 37 -7.10 -7.31 40.37
CA VAL A 37 -6.75 -8.26 39.30
C VAL A 37 -5.50 -9.04 39.70
N ILE A 38 -5.64 -10.36 39.83
CA ILE A 38 -4.51 -11.26 40.15
C ILE A 38 -3.89 -11.80 38.87
N ASP A 39 -4.71 -12.19 37.90
CA ASP A 39 -4.24 -12.81 36.67
C ASP A 39 -5.14 -12.45 35.48
N CYS A 40 -4.55 -12.38 34.29
CA CYS A 40 -5.25 -12.04 33.06
C CYS A 40 -4.65 -12.83 31.90
N GLU A 41 -5.44 -13.76 31.35
CA GLU A 41 -5.08 -14.55 30.19
C GLU A 41 -5.78 -14.00 28.94
N PRO A 42 -5.05 -13.37 28.01
CA PRO A 42 -5.61 -13.01 26.72
C PRO A 42 -5.73 -14.26 25.83
N ILE A 43 -6.95 -14.59 25.42
CA ILE A 43 -7.18 -15.65 24.44
C ILE A 43 -7.03 -15.04 23.05
N LEU A 44 -5.91 -15.35 22.40
CA LEU A 44 -5.67 -15.01 21.00
C LEU A 44 -6.26 -16.11 20.11
N GLU A 45 -7.02 -15.73 19.09
CA GLU A 45 -7.51 -16.68 18.09
C GLU A 45 -6.35 -17.27 17.30
N ASN A 46 -6.16 -18.59 17.40
CA ASN A 46 -5.23 -19.32 16.56
C ASN A 46 -5.77 -19.40 15.13
N ARG A 47 -5.14 -18.66 14.21
CA ARG A 47 -5.44 -18.69 12.78
C ARG A 47 -4.27 -19.33 12.04
N THR A 48 -4.57 -20.01 10.94
CA THR A 48 -3.51 -20.47 10.03
C THR A 48 -2.83 -19.26 9.39
N ILE A 49 -1.56 -19.37 9.01
CA ILE A 49 -0.78 -18.27 8.44
C ILE A 49 -1.48 -17.67 7.21
N VAL A 50 -2.11 -18.50 6.38
CA VAL A 50 -2.87 -18.06 5.20
C VAL A 50 -4.11 -17.23 5.59
N GLN A 51 -4.80 -17.62 6.67
CA GLN A 51 -5.93 -16.86 7.21
C GLN A 51 -5.50 -15.59 7.94
N TYR A 52 -4.24 -15.51 8.39
CA TYR A 52 -3.68 -14.33 9.06
C TYR A 52 -3.29 -13.24 8.07
N LEU A 53 -2.94 -13.60 6.83
CA LEU A 53 -2.46 -12.67 5.81
C LEU A 53 -3.38 -11.45 5.57
N PRO A 54 -4.73 -11.60 5.45
CA PRO A 54 -5.64 -10.46 5.26
C PRO A 54 -5.78 -9.56 6.50
N TYR A 55 -5.29 -9.98 7.67
CA TYR A 55 -5.25 -9.13 8.86
C TYR A 55 -4.00 -8.25 8.84
N VAL A 56 -2.88 -8.79 8.38
CA VAL A 56 -1.62 -8.05 8.31
C VAL A 56 -1.66 -6.94 7.27
N THR A 57 -2.42 -7.12 6.18
CA THR A 57 -2.68 -6.03 5.22
C THR A 57 -3.36 -4.83 5.86
N ARG A 58 -4.08 -5.01 6.96
CA ARG A 58 -4.80 -3.94 7.66
C ARG A 58 -3.98 -3.27 8.75
N TRP A 59 -2.81 -3.80 9.09
CA TRP A 59 -1.94 -3.24 10.13
C TRP A 59 -1.33 -1.91 9.69
N ASP A 60 -0.78 -1.89 8.48
CA ASP A 60 -0.31 -0.67 7.84
C ASP A 60 -1.06 -0.52 6.52
N TYR A 61 -2.10 0.32 6.54
CA TYR A 61 -2.94 0.60 5.37
C TYR A 61 -2.23 1.47 4.31
N LEU A 62 -1.01 1.94 4.59
CA LEU A 62 -0.22 2.74 3.65
C LEU A 62 0.71 1.88 2.81
N ALA A 63 1.35 0.91 3.46
CA ALA A 63 2.35 0.03 2.87
C ALA A 63 1.94 -1.44 2.99
N THR A 64 0.72 -1.75 2.55
CA THR A 64 0.11 -3.10 2.69
C THR A 64 0.97 -4.20 2.06
N MET A 65 1.65 -3.93 0.94
CA MET A 65 2.54 -4.90 0.29
C MET A 65 3.78 -5.23 1.13
N PHE A 66 4.28 -4.29 1.94
CA PHE A 66 5.43 -4.55 2.83
C PHE A 66 5.05 -5.48 3.97
N THR A 67 3.89 -5.25 4.58
CA THR A 67 3.42 -6.09 5.68
C THR A 67 3.07 -7.50 5.16
N GLU A 68 2.50 -7.61 3.96
CA GLU A 68 2.34 -8.90 3.28
C GLU A 68 3.68 -9.61 3.03
N ALA A 69 4.67 -8.89 2.51
CA ALA A 69 5.98 -9.47 2.19
C ALA A 69 6.67 -10.03 3.43
N ILE A 70 6.65 -9.30 4.55
CA ILE A 70 7.22 -9.78 5.82
C ILE A 70 6.53 -11.06 6.28
N THR A 71 5.20 -11.08 6.21
CA THR A 71 4.39 -12.25 6.64
C THR A 71 4.62 -13.48 5.78
N VAL A 72 4.92 -13.28 4.49
CA VAL A 72 5.13 -14.34 3.51
C VAL A 72 6.59 -14.84 3.49
N ASN A 73 7.56 -13.93 3.65
CA ASN A 73 8.98 -14.28 3.62
C ASN A 73 9.39 -15.13 4.84
N ALA A 74 8.81 -14.88 6.02
CA ALA A 74 9.12 -15.64 7.23
C ALA A 74 8.85 -17.16 7.10
N PRO A 75 7.64 -17.61 6.69
CA PRO A 75 7.37 -19.03 6.48
C PRO A 75 8.12 -19.61 5.26
N GLU A 76 8.42 -18.81 4.23
CA GLU A 76 9.23 -19.25 3.09
C GLU A 76 10.67 -19.59 3.51
N GLN A 77 11.27 -18.77 4.37
CA GLN A 77 12.59 -19.02 4.94
C GLN A 77 12.58 -20.23 5.89
N LEU A 78 11.57 -20.34 6.76
CA LEU A 78 11.40 -21.50 7.65
C LEU A 78 11.21 -22.81 6.87
N GLY A 79 10.47 -22.77 5.76
CA GLY A 79 10.19 -23.92 4.91
C GLY A 79 11.24 -24.21 3.84
N ASN A 80 12.30 -23.40 3.74
CA ASN A 80 13.27 -23.44 2.62
C ASN A 80 12.60 -23.48 1.24
N ILE A 81 11.52 -22.73 1.06
CA ILE A 81 10.74 -22.71 -0.19
C ILE A 81 11.42 -21.72 -1.15
N GLN A 82 11.84 -22.21 -2.31
CA GLN A 82 12.39 -21.36 -3.36
C GLN A 82 11.27 -20.70 -4.18
N VAL A 83 11.22 -19.37 -4.17
CA VAL A 83 10.27 -18.58 -4.95
C VAL A 83 10.74 -18.49 -6.41
N PRO A 84 9.84 -18.66 -7.40
CA PRO A 84 10.20 -18.48 -8.81
C PRO A 84 10.77 -17.09 -9.10
N GLN A 85 11.79 -17.02 -9.98
CA GLN A 85 12.50 -15.77 -10.27
C GLN A 85 11.58 -14.64 -10.77
N ARG A 86 10.58 -14.98 -11.60
CA ARG A 86 9.54 -14.03 -12.06
C ARG A 86 8.73 -13.45 -10.90
N ALA A 87 8.31 -14.28 -9.95
CA ALA A 87 7.55 -13.83 -8.79
C ALA A 87 8.40 -12.92 -7.88
N SER A 88 9.70 -13.19 -7.75
CA SER A 88 10.62 -12.31 -7.03
C SER A 88 10.71 -10.92 -7.67
N TYR A 89 10.78 -10.82 -8.99
CA TYR A 89 10.80 -9.52 -9.68
C TYR A 89 9.50 -8.75 -9.50
N ILE A 90 8.36 -9.42 -9.63
CA ILE A 90 7.04 -8.81 -9.42
C ILE A 90 6.93 -8.27 -7.99
N ARG A 91 7.36 -9.04 -6.98
CA ARG A 91 7.39 -8.59 -5.59
C ARG A 91 8.22 -7.32 -5.40
N VAL A 92 9.41 -7.26 -5.98
CA VAL A 92 10.29 -6.08 -5.88
C VAL A 92 9.62 -4.85 -6.52
N ILE A 93 9.06 -5.00 -7.72
CA ILE A 93 8.36 -3.89 -8.40
C ILE A 93 7.19 -3.39 -7.54
N MET A 94 6.36 -4.29 -7.04
CA MET A 94 5.21 -3.94 -6.19
C MET A 94 5.64 -3.28 -4.87
N LEU A 95 6.74 -3.74 -4.26
CA LEU A 95 7.29 -3.14 -3.04
C LEU A 95 7.80 -1.72 -3.29
N GLU A 96 8.51 -1.48 -4.38
CA GLU A 96 9.01 -0.15 -4.70
C GLU A 96 7.88 0.83 -5.08
N LEU A 97 6.86 0.37 -5.81
CA LEU A 97 5.64 1.16 -6.03
C LEU A 97 4.93 1.49 -4.70
N SER A 98 4.82 0.52 -3.80
CA SER A 98 4.23 0.74 -2.48
C SER A 98 5.07 1.70 -1.63
N ARG A 99 6.39 1.72 -1.79
CA ARG A 99 7.30 2.65 -1.11
C ARG A 99 7.05 4.08 -1.58
N ILE A 100 6.97 4.28 -2.90
CA ILE A 100 6.66 5.58 -3.50
C ILE A 100 5.28 6.06 -3.03
N ALA A 101 4.24 5.22 -3.13
CA ALA A 101 2.89 5.58 -2.69
C ALA A 101 2.80 5.96 -1.20
N SER A 102 3.63 5.35 -0.34
CA SER A 102 3.74 5.70 1.08
C SER A 102 4.41 7.07 1.28
N HIS A 103 5.52 7.34 0.57
CA HIS A 103 6.19 8.64 0.64
C HIS A 103 5.35 9.79 0.07
N LEU A 104 4.60 9.57 -1.01
CA LEU A 104 3.69 10.57 -1.58
C LEU A 104 2.60 10.94 -0.57
N LEU A 105 2.06 9.95 0.15
CA LEU A 105 1.08 10.21 1.21
C LEU A 105 1.69 10.90 2.43
N TRP A 106 2.96 10.65 2.76
CA TRP A 106 3.60 11.40 3.85
C TRP A 106 3.85 12.85 3.43
N LEU A 107 4.37 13.06 2.22
CA LEU A 107 4.79 14.37 1.73
C LEU A 107 3.61 15.34 1.55
N GLY A 108 2.48 14.88 1.01
CA GLY A 108 1.32 15.75 0.73
C GLY A 108 0.76 16.46 1.98
N PRO A 109 0.27 15.72 3.00
CA PRO A 109 -0.18 16.26 4.28
C PRO A 109 0.92 17.00 5.03
N PHE A 110 2.17 16.50 5.05
CA PHE A 110 3.26 17.20 5.71
C PHE A 110 3.51 18.61 5.13
N MET A 111 3.46 18.74 3.80
CA MET A 111 3.53 20.04 3.14
C MET A 111 2.31 20.92 3.45
N ALA A 112 1.12 20.32 3.49
CA ALA A 112 -0.11 21.03 3.84
C ALA A 112 -0.08 21.58 5.28
N ASP A 113 0.50 20.83 6.23
CA ASP A 113 0.68 21.23 7.63
C ASP A 113 1.67 22.40 7.77
N ILE A 114 2.63 22.52 6.86
CA ILE A 114 3.59 23.66 6.79
C ILE A 114 2.98 24.86 6.03
N GLY A 115 1.75 24.74 5.54
CA GLY A 115 1.01 25.80 4.84
C GLY A 115 1.17 25.79 3.31
N ALA A 116 1.89 24.82 2.75
CA ALA A 116 1.96 24.60 1.31
C ALA A 116 0.81 23.67 0.87
N GLN A 117 -0.28 24.26 0.37
CA GLN A 117 -1.47 23.53 -0.06
C GLN A 117 -1.34 22.96 -1.49
N THR A 118 -0.51 23.56 -2.34
CA THR A 118 -0.33 23.12 -3.74
C THR A 118 0.23 21.71 -3.92
N PRO A 119 1.17 21.22 -3.07
CA PRO A 119 1.63 19.83 -3.08
C PRO A 119 0.54 18.81 -2.74
N PHE A 120 -0.66 19.21 -2.29
CA PHE A 120 -1.78 18.29 -2.13
C PHE A 120 -2.27 17.71 -3.48
N SER A 121 -1.80 18.24 -4.61
CA SER A 121 -2.05 17.64 -5.92
C SER A 121 -1.34 16.29 -6.11
N ILE A 122 -0.32 15.98 -5.28
CA ILE A 122 0.45 14.71 -5.24
C ILE A 122 -0.44 13.45 -5.11
N PHE A 123 -1.66 13.62 -4.60
CA PHE A 123 -2.63 12.54 -4.50
C PHE A 123 -3.10 12.04 -5.87
N LEU A 124 -2.97 12.83 -6.95
CA LEU A 124 -3.29 12.41 -8.31
C LEU A 124 -2.29 11.38 -8.83
N GLU A 125 -1.00 11.59 -8.59
CA GLU A 125 0.08 10.67 -8.94
C GLU A 125 -0.06 9.37 -8.13
N ARG A 126 -0.45 9.49 -6.86
CA ARG A 126 -0.76 8.32 -6.02
C ARG A 126 -1.94 7.51 -6.56
N GLU A 127 -2.90 8.14 -7.21
CA GLU A 127 -4.07 7.47 -7.81
C GLU A 127 -3.67 6.61 -9.03
N LEU A 128 -2.65 7.03 -9.80
CA LEU A 128 -2.12 6.23 -10.92
C LEU A 128 -1.51 4.92 -10.42
N ILE A 129 -0.76 4.97 -9.32
CA ILE A 129 -0.20 3.77 -8.68
C ILE A 129 -1.34 2.84 -8.21
N TYR A 130 -2.43 3.40 -7.71
CA TYR A 130 -3.60 2.62 -7.30
C TYR A 130 -4.35 1.97 -8.45
N ASP A 131 -4.42 2.61 -9.61
CA ASP A 131 -4.97 2.00 -10.81
C ASP A 131 -4.10 0.81 -11.28
N LEU A 132 -2.78 0.89 -11.12
CA LEU A 132 -1.87 -0.24 -11.38
C LEU A 132 -2.08 -1.39 -10.38
N PHE A 133 -2.27 -1.09 -9.11
CA PHE A 133 -2.57 -2.11 -8.09
C PHE A 133 -3.93 -2.75 -8.29
N GLU A 134 -4.95 -1.99 -8.66
CA GLU A 134 -6.26 -2.53 -8.99
C GLU A 134 -6.18 -3.44 -10.21
N ALA A 135 -5.45 -3.03 -11.25
CA ALA A 135 -5.27 -3.84 -12.44
C ALA A 135 -4.59 -5.19 -12.14
N ALA A 136 -3.63 -5.23 -11.20
CA ALA A 136 -2.90 -6.44 -10.87
C ALA A 136 -3.62 -7.34 -9.83
N THR A 137 -4.32 -6.75 -8.87
CA THR A 137 -4.81 -7.45 -7.68
C THR A 137 -6.34 -7.46 -7.55
N GLY A 138 -7.02 -6.59 -8.29
CA GLY A 138 -8.45 -6.35 -8.18
C GLY A 138 -8.86 -5.49 -6.97
N MET A 139 -7.91 -5.01 -6.16
CA MET A 139 -8.17 -4.18 -4.98
C MET A 139 -7.25 -2.94 -4.98
N ARG A 140 -7.72 -1.82 -4.44
CA ARG A 140 -6.97 -0.53 -4.45
C ARG A 140 -6.07 -0.29 -3.24
N MET A 141 -6.37 -0.91 -2.09
CA MET A 141 -5.63 -0.68 -0.84
C MET A 141 -5.24 -1.98 -0.14
N MET A 142 -6.20 -2.91 0.02
CA MET A 142 -6.00 -4.17 0.74
C MET A 142 -5.75 -5.31 -0.25
N HIS A 143 -4.54 -5.39 -0.79
CA HIS A 143 -4.24 -6.18 -1.99
C HIS A 143 -4.29 -7.69 -1.80
N ASN A 144 -3.82 -8.20 -0.66
CA ASN A 144 -3.73 -9.62 -0.34
C ASN A 144 -3.11 -10.44 -1.51
N TYR A 145 -2.07 -9.88 -2.10
CA TYR A 145 -1.51 -10.25 -3.40
C TYR A 145 -0.29 -11.15 -3.26
N PHE A 146 0.55 -10.92 -2.25
CA PHE A 146 1.65 -11.85 -1.97
C PHE A 146 1.11 -13.07 -1.26
N ARG A 147 1.60 -14.24 -1.67
CA ARG A 147 1.23 -15.55 -1.12
C ARG A 147 2.49 -16.35 -0.84
N ILE A 148 2.42 -17.26 0.11
CA ILE A 148 3.50 -18.22 0.38
C ILE A 148 3.79 -18.99 -0.91
N GLY A 149 5.03 -18.89 -1.39
CA GLY A 149 5.52 -19.47 -2.65
C GLY A 149 5.56 -18.51 -3.84
N GLY A 150 5.08 -17.26 -3.71
CA GLY A 150 5.17 -16.26 -4.77
C GLY A 150 4.10 -15.17 -4.73
N VAL A 151 3.35 -15.05 -5.83
CA VAL A 151 2.28 -14.05 -6.01
C VAL A 151 0.97 -14.76 -6.31
N ALA A 152 -0.16 -14.15 -5.97
CA ALA A 152 -1.48 -14.73 -6.17
C ALA A 152 -1.84 -14.91 -7.66
N ALA A 153 -1.46 -13.95 -8.50
CA ALA A 153 -1.70 -13.95 -9.94
C ALA A 153 -0.55 -13.24 -10.67
N ASP A 154 -0.29 -13.61 -11.92
CA ASP A 154 0.68 -12.90 -12.77
C ASP A 154 0.11 -11.54 -13.22
N LEU A 155 0.98 -10.64 -13.66
CA LEU A 155 0.60 -9.31 -14.14
C LEU A 155 -0.19 -9.41 -15.46
N PRO A 156 -1.24 -8.59 -15.67
CA PRO A 156 -1.99 -8.60 -16.92
C PRO A 156 -1.14 -8.11 -18.10
N TYR A 157 -1.51 -8.52 -19.32
CA TYR A 157 -0.80 -8.13 -20.54
C TYR A 157 -0.81 -6.61 -20.71
N GLY A 158 0.35 -6.01 -21.01
CA GLY A 158 0.52 -4.56 -21.13
C GLY A 158 0.58 -3.80 -19.80
N TRP A 159 0.59 -4.47 -18.64
CA TRP A 159 0.74 -3.81 -17.34
C TRP A 159 2.10 -3.10 -17.20
N ILE A 160 3.16 -3.73 -17.73
CA ILE A 160 4.52 -3.16 -17.71
C ILE A 160 4.61 -1.91 -18.61
N ASP A 161 3.86 -1.88 -19.71
CA ASP A 161 3.82 -0.72 -20.61
C ASP A 161 3.08 0.48 -20.01
N LYS A 162 2.31 0.26 -18.94
CA LYS A 162 1.66 1.29 -18.13
C LYS A 162 2.51 1.75 -16.95
N LEU A 163 3.66 1.12 -16.71
CA LEU A 163 4.52 1.45 -15.58
C LEU A 163 5.00 2.91 -15.71
N GLU A 164 4.77 3.68 -14.66
CA GLU A 164 4.92 5.13 -14.63
C GLU A 164 6.38 5.56 -14.82
N ALA A 165 6.64 6.49 -15.73
CA ALA A 165 7.85 7.28 -15.69
C ALA A 165 7.74 8.31 -14.55
N PRO A 166 8.83 8.95 -14.09
CA PRO A 166 8.79 9.93 -12.99
C PRO A 166 7.82 11.12 -13.18
N LYS A 167 7.23 11.25 -14.38
CA LYS A 167 6.35 12.34 -14.82
C LYS A 167 4.91 11.87 -15.11
N GLY A 168 4.61 10.58 -14.97
CA GLY A 168 3.32 9.96 -15.30
C GLY A 168 3.41 8.74 -16.21
N GLU A 169 2.27 8.26 -16.71
CA GLU A 169 2.17 7.08 -17.60
C GLU A 169 2.93 7.29 -18.92
N LEU A 170 4.06 6.60 -19.09
CA LEU A 170 4.82 6.59 -20.34
C LEU A 170 4.40 5.41 -21.20
N GLY A 171 3.55 5.67 -22.19
CA GLY A 171 3.11 4.63 -23.12
C GLY A 171 4.07 4.49 -24.31
N ILE A 172 4.46 3.27 -24.67
CA ILE A 172 5.14 2.99 -25.93
C ILE A 172 4.25 2.08 -26.77
N PHE A 173 3.83 2.58 -27.94
CA PHE A 173 3.00 1.85 -28.88
C PHE A 173 3.84 1.40 -30.08
N LEU A 174 4.03 0.09 -30.20
CA LEU A 174 4.77 -0.56 -31.26
C LEU A 174 3.81 -1.37 -32.14
N ILE A 175 3.84 -1.13 -33.45
CA ILE A 175 3.22 -2.01 -34.45
C ILE A 175 4.35 -2.60 -35.27
N GLY A 176 4.45 -3.92 -35.27
CA GLY A 176 5.49 -4.68 -35.96
C GLY A 176 5.04 -6.11 -36.21
N ASP A 177 5.66 -6.76 -37.18
CA ASP A 177 5.59 -8.23 -37.33
C ASP A 177 6.69 -8.88 -36.48
N GLN A 178 6.96 -10.18 -36.65
CA GLN A 178 8.07 -10.89 -35.98
C GLN A 178 9.48 -10.45 -36.44
N ASN A 179 9.60 -9.25 -37.02
CA ASN A 179 10.84 -8.70 -37.54
C ASN A 179 11.46 -7.73 -36.52
N VAL A 180 12.78 -7.55 -36.56
CA VAL A 180 13.52 -6.73 -35.58
C VAL A 180 13.17 -5.24 -35.67
N PHE A 181 12.70 -4.78 -36.84
CA PHE A 181 12.33 -3.40 -37.09
C PHE A 181 10.80 -3.22 -37.05
N PRO A 182 10.25 -2.42 -36.12
CA PRO A 182 8.81 -2.15 -36.08
C PRO A 182 8.40 -1.22 -37.23
N TRP A 183 7.21 -1.49 -37.81
CA TRP A 183 6.60 -0.67 -38.85
C TRP A 183 6.20 0.71 -38.36
N ARG A 184 5.74 0.80 -37.10
CA ARG A 184 5.36 2.06 -36.46
C ARG A 184 5.75 2.04 -35.00
N TRP A 185 6.44 3.10 -34.60
CA TRP A 185 6.81 3.37 -33.21
C TRP A 185 6.23 4.72 -32.82
N LYS A 186 5.32 4.72 -31.84
CA LYS A 186 4.75 5.94 -31.26
C LYS A 186 4.98 5.94 -29.76
N ILE A 187 5.55 7.02 -29.25
CA ILE A 187 5.72 7.24 -27.81
C ILE A 187 4.59 8.17 -27.37
N ARG A 188 3.97 7.87 -26.23
CA ARG A 188 2.98 8.72 -25.54
C ARG A 188 3.64 9.27 -24.29
N PRO A 189 4.30 10.44 -24.39
CA PRO A 189 4.92 11.06 -23.24
C PRO A 189 3.89 11.60 -22.25
N PRO A 190 4.07 11.40 -20.93
CA PRO A 190 3.22 12.00 -19.93
C PRO A 190 3.30 13.54 -19.93
N GLY A 191 4.47 14.13 -20.22
CA GLY A 191 4.66 15.58 -20.22
C GLY A 191 3.76 16.32 -21.23
N PHE A 192 3.40 15.68 -22.35
CA PHE A 192 2.49 16.27 -23.34
C PHE A 192 1.05 16.38 -22.82
N ILE A 193 0.60 15.41 -22.03
CA ILE A 193 -0.76 15.40 -21.44
C ILE A 193 -0.82 16.38 -20.28
N ASN A 194 0.20 16.38 -19.42
CA ASN A 194 0.27 17.30 -18.27
C ASN A 194 0.30 18.77 -18.73
N LEU A 195 0.88 19.07 -19.89
CA LEU A 195 0.86 20.42 -20.45
C LEU A 195 -0.55 20.86 -20.90
N GLN A 196 -1.43 19.93 -21.28
CA GLN A 196 -2.78 20.27 -21.77
C GLN A 196 -3.68 20.86 -20.67
N ILE A 197 -3.40 20.60 -19.39
CA ILE A 197 -4.18 21.15 -18.27
C ILE A 197 -3.70 22.55 -17.85
N LEU A 198 -2.54 23.00 -18.34
CA LEU A 198 -1.95 24.29 -18.01
C LEU A 198 -2.90 25.49 -18.22
N PRO A 199 -3.68 25.58 -19.32
CA PRO A 199 -4.60 26.70 -19.52
C PRO A 199 -5.72 26.76 -18.47
N GLN A 200 -6.15 25.62 -17.92
CA GLN A 200 -7.09 25.60 -16.81
C GLN A 200 -6.42 26.03 -15.50
N LEU A 201 -5.18 25.58 -15.23
CA LEU A 201 -4.44 25.88 -14.00
C LEU A 201 -4.03 27.35 -13.90
N VAL A 202 -3.64 27.98 -15.01
CA VAL A 202 -3.18 29.38 -15.03
C VAL A 202 -4.34 30.39 -14.96
N LYS A 203 -5.58 29.94 -15.17
CA LYS A 203 -6.75 30.82 -15.24
C LYS A 203 -6.97 31.52 -13.89
N ARG A 204 -6.97 32.86 -13.91
CA ARG A 204 -7.14 33.74 -12.72
C ARG A 204 -5.96 33.74 -11.73
N MET A 205 -4.79 33.21 -12.11
CA MET A 205 -3.58 33.30 -11.30
C MET A 205 -2.73 34.52 -11.70
N LYS A 206 -1.80 34.95 -10.83
CA LYS A 206 -0.88 36.04 -11.16
C LYS A 206 0.22 35.52 -12.08
N LEU A 207 0.84 36.43 -12.85
CA LEU A 207 1.97 36.08 -13.73
C LEU A 207 3.12 35.38 -12.97
N ALA A 208 3.39 35.80 -11.74
CA ALA A 208 4.42 35.20 -10.89
C ALA A 208 4.11 33.73 -10.52
N ASP A 209 2.83 33.36 -10.41
CA ASP A 209 2.40 32.01 -10.02
C ASP A 209 2.59 31.02 -11.17
N ILE A 210 2.66 31.50 -12.43
CA ILE A 210 2.87 30.67 -13.61
C ILE A 210 4.17 29.87 -13.51
N MET A 211 5.25 30.48 -13.02
CA MET A 211 6.54 29.80 -12.89
C MET A 211 6.49 28.65 -11.87
N THR A 212 5.75 28.84 -10.78
CA THR A 212 5.53 27.81 -9.77
C THR A 212 4.68 26.66 -10.32
N ILE A 213 3.64 26.99 -11.10
CA ILE A 213 2.77 25.99 -11.75
C ILE A 213 3.55 25.19 -12.80
N LEU A 214 4.33 25.86 -13.66
CA LEU A 214 5.18 25.19 -14.65
C LEU A 214 6.23 24.29 -13.97
N GLY A 215 6.83 24.75 -12.86
CA GLY A 215 7.76 23.96 -12.05
C GLY A 215 7.12 22.73 -11.42
N SER A 216 5.86 22.81 -10.98
CA SER A 216 5.13 21.67 -10.43
C SER A 216 4.74 20.61 -11.45
N ILE A 217 4.58 20.98 -12.73
CA ILE A 217 4.23 20.07 -13.82
C ILE A 217 5.47 19.29 -14.33
N ASP A 218 6.68 19.76 -14.02
CA ASP A 218 7.96 19.19 -14.47
C ASP A 218 7.99 18.90 -15.99
N ILE A 219 7.88 19.96 -16.78
CA ILE A 219 7.86 19.89 -18.25
C ILE A 219 9.28 19.91 -18.83
N ILE A 220 9.61 18.91 -19.65
CA ILE A 220 10.82 18.89 -20.47
C ILE A 220 10.40 18.95 -21.95
N MET A 221 10.81 20.01 -22.65
CA MET A 221 10.37 20.25 -24.04
C MET A 221 10.80 19.13 -25.00
N GLY A 222 11.94 18.47 -24.77
CA GLY A 222 12.39 17.35 -25.61
C GLY A 222 11.50 16.11 -25.56
N GLU A 223 10.62 16.03 -24.56
CA GLU A 223 9.60 14.99 -24.42
C GLU A 223 8.28 15.39 -25.11
N VAL A 224 7.86 16.66 -24.96
CA VAL A 224 6.60 17.19 -25.48
C VAL A 224 6.59 17.32 -27.02
N ASP A 225 7.76 17.54 -27.63
CA ASP A 225 7.91 17.86 -29.06
C ASP A 225 8.02 16.62 -29.99
N ARG A 226 7.77 15.40 -29.47
CA ARG A 226 7.87 14.12 -30.21
C ARG A 226 6.52 13.56 -30.64
#